data_AF-A0A229UW33-F1
#
_entry.id   AF-A0A229UW33-F1
#
_cell.length_a   1.000
_cell.length_b   1.000
_cell.length_c   1.000
_cell.angle_alpha   90.00
_cell.angle_beta   90.00
_cell.angle_gamma   90.00
#
_symmetry.space_group_name_H-M   'P 1'
#
loop_
_entity.id
_entity.type
_entity.pdbx_description
1 polymer ?
#
loop_
_entity_poly.entity_id
_entity_poly.type
_entity_poly.pdbx_seq_one_letter_code
_entity_poly.pdbx_strand_id
1 'polypeptide(L)' 'MSYFTAPKTTKYTFTTLEAVNATGVLKAYIDNSSTGHVSVVATNPAHQTAWIASRVDAEANPYYLTTILKSISIKGPK' A
#
# COMPACT_ATOMS: atom_id res chain seq x y z
N MET A 1 -2.81 7.02 0.45
CA MET A 1 -1.45 6.45 0.35
C MET A 1 -1.14 6.24 -1.12
N SER A 2 -0.03 6.79 -1.61
CA SER A 2 0.44 6.66 -2.99
C SER A 2 1.78 5.94 -2.97
N TYR A 3 2.00 4.98 -3.87
CA TYR A 3 3.20 4.12 -3.88
C TYR A 3 4.03 4.39 -5.15
N PHE A 4 5.36 4.26 -5.04
CA PHE A 4 6.29 4.49 -6.15
C PHE A 4 7.39 3.43 -6.17
N THR A 5 7.88 3.08 -7.37
CA THR A 5 8.94 2.08 -7.57
C THR A 5 10.34 2.50 -7.08
N ALA A 6 10.54 3.79 -6.80
CA ALA A 6 11.77 4.31 -6.23
C ALA A 6 11.48 5.45 -5.23
N PRO A 7 12.31 5.62 -4.18
CA PRO A 7 12.20 6.75 -3.28
C PRO A 7 12.46 8.07 -4.01
N LYS A 8 11.40 8.84 -4.28
CA LYS A 8 11.54 10.21 -4.79
C LYS A 8 11.77 11.24 -3.68
N THR A 9 11.45 10.90 -2.43
CA THR A 9 11.59 11.79 -1.27
C THR A 9 11.72 10.97 0.02
N THR A 10 12.39 11.49 1.06
CA THR A 10 12.48 10.83 2.39
C THR A 10 11.21 10.98 3.24
N LYS A 11 10.21 11.74 2.77
CA LYS A 11 8.94 11.98 3.50
C LYS A 11 7.94 10.81 3.42
N TYR A 12 8.24 9.77 2.65
CA TYR A 12 7.31 8.68 2.38
C TYR A 12 7.78 7.35 2.96
N THR A 13 6.86 6.40 3.03
CA THR A 13 7.15 5.00 3.36
C THR A 13 7.30 4.20 2.07
N PHE A 14 8.15 3.17 2.11
CA PHE A 14 8.55 2.38 0.95
C PHE A 14 8.28 0.90 1.20
N THR A 15 7.80 0.21 0.18
CA THR A 15 7.67 -1.25 0.15
C THR A 15 8.01 -1.72 -1.27
N THR A 16 8.40 -2.97 -1.43
CA THR A 16 8.60 -3.56 -2.77
C THR A 16 7.29 -4.14 -3.31
N LEU A 17 7.16 -4.25 -4.63
CA LEU A 17 6.03 -4.91 -5.28
C LEU A 17 5.92 -6.37 -4.82
N GLU A 18 7.07 -7.03 -4.69
CA GLU A 18 7.20 -8.41 -4.23
C GLU A 18 6.69 -8.58 -2.80
N ALA A 19 7.05 -7.67 -1.89
CA ALA A 19 6.60 -7.74 -0.50
C ALA A 19 5.08 -7.60 -0.37
N VAL A 20 4.46 -6.73 -1.20
CA VAL A 20 2.99 -6.60 -1.21
C VAL A 20 2.34 -7.87 -1.77
N ASN A 21 2.84 -8.38 -2.90
CA ASN A 21 2.29 -9.57 -3.54
C ASN A 21 2.48 -10.85 -2.70
N ALA A 22 3.54 -10.92 -1.89
CA ALA A 22 3.79 -12.04 -0.98
C ALA A 22 2.78 -12.13 0.18
N THR A 23 2.01 -11.07 0.46
CA THR A 23 0.97 -11.10 1.51
C THR A 23 -0.21 -12.00 1.17
N GLY A 24 -0.43 -12.32 -0.11
CA GLY A 24 -1.58 -13.11 -0.60
C GLY A 24 -2.94 -12.40 -0.52
N VAL A 25 -3.08 -11.38 0.33
CA VAL A 25 -4.31 -10.59 0.51
C VAL A 25 -4.25 -9.22 -0.18
N LEU A 26 -3.05 -8.74 -0.50
CA LEU A 26 -2.81 -7.54 -1.29
C LEU A 26 -2.09 -7.88 -2.60
N LYS A 27 -2.36 -7.06 -3.61
CA LYS A 27 -1.68 -7.09 -4.90
C LYS A 27 -1.22 -5.67 -5.25
N ALA A 28 0.04 -5.55 -5.64
CA ALA A 28 0.61 -4.31 -6.13
C ALA A 28 0.96 -4.43 -7.62
N TYR A 29 0.68 -3.38 -8.38
CA TYR A 29 1.07 -3.27 -9.78
C TYR A 29 1.37 -1.82 -10.16
N ILE A 30 2.25 -1.64 -11.13
CA ILE A 30 2.57 -0.31 -11.68
C ILE A 30 1.37 0.13 -12.52
N ASP A 31 0.70 1.20 -12.11
CA ASP A 31 -0.45 1.76 -12.83
C ASP A 31 -0.04 2.89 -13.79
N ASN A 32 1.10 3.53 -13.54
CA ASN A 32 1.70 4.53 -14.41
C ASN A 32 3.21 4.30 -14.46
N SER A 33 3.64 3.62 -15.51
CA SER A 33 5.04 3.29 -15.79
C SER A 33 5.91 4.53 -15.99
N SER A 34 5.38 5.61 -16.56
CA SER A 34 6.11 6.86 -16.81
C SER A 34 6.47 7.60 -15.52
N THR A 35 5.67 7.44 -14.46
CA THR A 35 5.95 8.05 -13.15
C THR A 35 6.50 7.06 -12.13
N GLY A 36 6.41 5.76 -12.43
CA GLY A 36 6.69 4.67 -11.50
C GLY A 36 5.63 4.55 -10.41
N HIS A 37 4.41 5.10 -10.61
CA HIS A 37 3.33 5.00 -9.63
C HIS A 37 2.82 3.55 -9.56
N VAL A 38 2.51 3.13 -8.34
CA VAL A 38 2.08 1.79 -7.99
C VAL A 38 0.74 1.89 -7.30
N SER A 39 -0.22 1.09 -7.77
CA SER A 39 -1.50 0.87 -7.12
C SER A 39 -1.43 -0.39 -6.26
N VAL A 40 -2.01 -0.32 -5.06
CA VAL A 40 -2.17 -1.47 -4.16
C VAL A 40 -3.66 -1.73 -3.98
N VAL A 41 -4.08 -2.97 -4.21
CA VAL A 41 -5.47 -3.41 -4.11
C VAL A 41 -5.57 -4.71 -3.31
N ALA A 42 -6.70 -4.94 -2.66
CA ALA A 42 -7.00 -6.23 -2.05
C ALA A 42 -7.28 -7.27 -3.15
N THR A 43 -6.88 -8.51 -2.90
CA THR A 43 -7.17 -9.64 -3.81
C THR A 43 -8.65 -10.03 -3.79
N ASN A 44 -9.33 -9.79 -2.67
CA ASN A 44 -10.76 -10.04 -2.51
C ASN A 44 -11.58 -8.73 -2.68
N PRO A 45 -12.52 -8.66 -3.63
CA PRO A 45 -13.35 -7.48 -3.87
C PRO A 45 -14.18 -7.02 -2.66
N ALA A 46 -14.68 -7.94 -1.82
CA ALA A 46 -15.45 -7.58 -0.63
C ALA A 46 -14.56 -6.86 0.39
N HIS A 47 -13.33 -7.36 0.59
CA HIS A 47 -12.34 -6.70 1.44
C HIS A 47 -11.86 -5.39 0.82
N GLN A 48 -11.76 -5.27 -0.51
CA GLN A 48 -11.41 -4.02 -1.17
C GLN A 48 -12.43 -2.92 -0.85
N THR A 49 -13.73 -3.20 -0.98
CA THR A 49 -14.78 -2.23 -0.69
C THR A 49 -14.78 -1.83 0.79
N ALA A 50 -14.68 -2.81 1.71
CA ALA A 50 -14.62 -2.53 3.15
C ALA A 50 -13.38 -1.71 3.52
N TRP A 51 -12.24 -2.00 2.90
CA TRP A 51 -10.99 -1.29 3.12
C TRP A 51 -11.06 0.16 2.63
N ILE A 52 -11.65 0.39 1.46
CA ILE A 52 -11.90 1.75 0.96
C ILE A 52 -12.86 2.51 1.90
N ALA A 53 -13.93 1.85 2.38
CA ALA A 53 -14.89 2.46 3.30
C ALA A 53 -14.24 2.86 4.64
N SER A 54 -13.28 2.06 5.13
CA SER A 54 -12.54 2.32 6.38
C SER A 54 -11.55 3.50 6.32
N ARG A 55 -11.39 4.16 5.16
CA ARG A 55 -10.40 5.23 4.98
C ARG A 55 -10.61 6.41 5.94
N VAL A 56 -11.86 6.69 6.32
CA VAL A 56 -12.21 7.81 7.21
C VAL A 56 -11.59 7.66 8.60
N ASP A 57 -11.45 6.43 9.09
CA ASP A 57 -10.94 6.12 10.43
C ASP A 57 -9.56 5.44 10.40
N ALA A 58 -8.87 5.43 9.25
CA ALA A 58 -7.67 4.60 9.05
C ALA A 58 -6.48 4.93 9.98
N GLU A 59 -6.47 6.13 10.59
CA GLU A 59 -5.47 6.51 11.60
C GLU A 59 -5.86 6.08 13.02
N ALA A 60 -7.16 6.06 13.35
CA ALA A 60 -7.66 5.71 14.68
C ALA A 60 -7.99 4.21 14.81
N ASN A 61 -8.54 3.60 13.77
CA ASN A 61 -8.90 2.20 13.68
C ASN A 61 -8.56 1.65 12.28
N PRO A 62 -7.27 1.35 12.02
CA PRO A 62 -6.86 0.86 10.72
C PRO A 62 -7.50 -0.51 10.41
N TYR A 63 -8.14 -0.61 9.25
CA TYR A 63 -8.57 -1.90 8.73
C TYR A 63 -7.38 -2.85 8.57
N TYR A 64 -7.59 -4.16 8.71
CA TYR A 64 -6.49 -5.12 8.80
C TYR A 64 -5.51 -5.05 7.60
N LEU A 65 -6.00 -4.76 6.39
CA LEU A 65 -5.17 -4.55 5.20
C LEU A 65 -4.24 -3.34 5.32
N THR A 66 -4.68 -2.25 5.96
CA THR A 66 -3.84 -1.10 6.31
C THR A 66 -2.74 -1.52 7.27
N THR A 67 -3.05 -2.36 8.26
CA THR A 67 -2.07 -2.85 9.24
C THR A 67 -1.02 -3.74 8.58
N ILE A 68 -1.43 -4.66 7.70
CA ILE A 68 -0.51 -5.49 6.91
C ILE A 68 0.41 -4.59 6.06
N LEU A 69 -0.17 -3.63 5.35
CA LEU A 69 0.58 -2.73 4.49
C LEU A 69 1.56 -1.85 5.27
N LYS A 70 1.18 -1.40 6.47
CA LYS A 70 2.07 -0.69 7.41
C LYS A 70 3.21 -1.59 7.89
N SER A 71 2.96 -2.87 8.15
CA SER A 71 3.98 -3.81 8.66
C SER A 71 5.09 -4.14 7.66
N ILE A 72 4.79 -4.13 6.35
CA ILE A 72 5.76 -4.34 5.27
C ILE A 72 6.37 -3.04 4.74
N SER A 73 5.90 -1.89 5.24
CA SER A 73 6.36 -0.57 4.83
C SER A 73 7.54 -0.12 5.70
N ILE A 74 8.61 0.31 5.05
CA ILE A 74 9.82 0.82 5.68
C ILE A 74 9.74 2.36 5.62
N LYS A 75 10.04 3.05 6.73
CA LYS A 75 10.21 4.51 6.68
C LYS A 75 11.45 4.84 5.85
N GLY A 76 11.35 5.84 4.98
CA GLY A 76 12.52 6.36 4.27
C GLY A 76 13.66 6.71 5.24
N PRO A 77 14.93 6.48 4.88
CA PRO A 77 16.06 6.95 5.67
C PRO A 77 15.94 8.47 5.86
N LYS A 78 16.27 8.96 7.06
CA LYS A 78 16.32 10.40 7.37
C LYS A 78 17.34 11.11 6.49
#